data_AF-A0A8H6B914-F1
#
_entry.id   AF-A0A8H6B914-F1
#
_cell.length_a   1.000
_cell.length_b   1.000
_cell.length_c   1.000
_cell.angle_alpha   90.00
_cell.angle_beta   90.00
_cell.angle_gamma   90.00
#
_symmetry.space_group_name_H-M   'P 1'
#
loop_
_entity.id
_entity.type
_entity.pdbx_description
1 polymer ?
#
loop_
_entity_poly.entity_id
_entity_poly.type
_entity_poly.pdbx_seq_one_letter_code
_entity_poly.pdbx_strand_id
1 'polypeptide(L)'
;MELTMAVNQSLASLAKHYIYCTEPFRIPLAGRIDVCCFDKTGTLTAEDLVFEGLAGLGDDFSNEEASKLVKCSSDEVPETTLDVMGSTHALVRLDNGDVVGDPMEKETLKASEWMLSKHSKGVIEGHHKRFMF
;
A
#
# COMPACT_ATOMS: atom_id res chain seq x y z
N MET A 1 33.69 6.31 35.56
CA MET A 1 33.26 7.58 34.95
C MET A 1 33.28 7.49 33.42
N GLU A 2 34.40 7.06 32.82
CA GLU A 2 34.57 6.89 31.37
C GLU A 2 33.50 6.03 30.66
N LEU A 3 33.24 4.81 31.15
CA LEU A 3 32.24 3.91 30.56
C LEU A 3 30.83 4.51 30.56
N THR A 4 30.44 5.19 31.63
CA THR A 4 29.14 5.85 31.75
C THR A 4 29.02 7.03 30.77
N MET A 5 30.08 7.81 30.60
CA MET A 5 30.11 8.93 29.66
C MET A 5 30.01 8.45 28.20
N ALA A 6 30.75 7.40 27.85
CA ALA A 6 30.70 6.79 26.52
C ALA A 6 29.32 6.22 26.17
N VAL A 7 28.68 5.53 27.13
CA VAL A 7 27.32 5.00 26.95
C VAL A 7 26.30 6.12 26.80
N ASN A 8 26.36 7.16 27.65
CA ASN A 8 25.45 8.29 27.56
C ASN A 8 25.62 9.09 26.26
N GLN A 9 26.86 9.26 25.79
CA GLN A 9 27.13 9.90 24.51
C GLN A 9 26.57 9.07 23.33
N SER A 10 26.70 7.74 23.39
CA SER A 10 26.13 6.83 22.40
C SER A 10 24.61 6.93 22.36
N LEU A 11 23.94 6.91 23.53
CA LEU A 11 22.49 7.09 23.64
C LEU A 11 22.02 8.44 23.10
N ALA A 12 22.72 9.53 23.46
CA ALA A 12 22.41 10.86 22.96
C ALA A 12 22.60 10.98 21.44
N SER A 13 23.58 10.27 20.87
CA SER A 13 23.78 10.22 19.42
C SER A 13 22.68 9.43 18.71
N LEU A 14 22.31 8.25 19.22
CA LEU A 14 21.24 7.42 18.66
C LEU A 14 19.87 8.13 18.70
N ALA A 15 19.59 8.85 19.79
CA ALA A 15 18.34 9.58 19.95
C ALA A 15 18.14 10.69 18.90
N LYS A 16 19.23 11.27 18.36
CA LYS A 16 19.16 12.24 17.24
C LYS A 16 18.65 11.61 15.94
N HIS A 17 18.69 10.29 15.84
CA HIS A 17 18.17 9.52 14.71
C HIS A 17 16.86 8.80 15.05
N TYR A 18 16.20 9.17 16.15
CA TYR A 18 14.98 8.51 16.64
C TYR A 18 15.17 7.03 16.97
N ILE A 19 16.40 6.62 17.30
CA ILE A 19 16.73 5.27 17.74
C ILE A 19 16.84 5.28 19.27
N TYR A 20 15.90 4.62 19.95
CA TYR A 20 15.82 4.59 21.41
C TYR A 20 16.24 3.21 21.93
N CYS A 21 17.31 3.17 22.73
CA CYS A 21 17.84 1.93 23.28
C CYS A 21 17.40 1.76 24.74
N THR A 22 16.73 0.65 25.04
CA THR A 22 16.27 0.28 26.39
C THR A 22 17.33 -0.47 27.21
N GLU A 23 18.29 -1.10 26.53
CA GLU A 23 19.36 -1.91 27.14
C GLU A 23 20.75 -1.44 26.63
N PRO A 24 21.33 -0.37 27.21
CA PRO A 24 22.53 0.28 26.66
C PRO A 24 23.78 -0.62 26.61
N PHE A 25 23.82 -1.68 27.42
CA PHE A 25 24.92 -2.65 27.41
C PHE A 25 24.98 -3.46 26.10
N ARG A 26 23.92 -3.45 25.27
CA ARG A 26 23.91 -4.11 23.95
C ARG A 26 24.57 -3.29 22.84
N ILE A 27 24.79 -1.99 23.05
CA ILE A 27 25.38 -1.10 22.02
C ILE A 27 26.75 -1.61 21.53
N PRO A 28 27.70 -2.02 22.40
CA PRO A 28 28.99 -2.54 21.93
C PRO A 28 28.90 -3.87 21.17
N LEU A 29 27.82 -4.65 21.35
CA LEU A 29 27.63 -5.92 20.64
C LEU A 29 27.40 -5.71 19.15
N ALA A 30 26.80 -4.58 18.77
CA ALA A 30 26.53 -4.24 17.37
C ALA A 30 27.82 -4.13 16.52
N GLY A 31 28.97 -3.84 17.14
CA GLY A 31 30.26 -3.77 16.46
C GLY A 31 30.90 -5.12 16.14
N ARG A 32 30.27 -6.24 16.52
CA ARG A 32 30.78 -7.61 16.34
C ARG A 32 29.79 -8.53 15.61
N ILE A 33 28.82 -7.95 14.91
CA ILE A 33 27.80 -8.73 14.20
C ILE A 33 28.38 -9.23 12.86
N ASP A 34 28.31 -10.54 12.63
CA ASP A 34 28.72 -11.17 11.37
C ASP A 34 27.55 -11.45 10.42
N VAL A 35 26.31 -11.48 10.94
CA VAL A 35 25.09 -11.81 10.20
C VAL A 35 23.95 -10.87 10.60
N CYS A 36 23.29 -10.27 9.61
CA CYS A 36 22.08 -9.46 9.80
C CYS A 36 20.87 -10.17 9.21
N CYS A 37 19.93 -10.57 10.05
CA CYS A 37 18.66 -11.13 9.62
C CYS A 37 17.64 -10.00 9.42
N PHE A 38 16.91 -10.04 8.32
CA PHE A 38 15.82 -9.10 8.05
C PHE A 38 14.49 -9.85 8.06
N ASP A 39 13.51 -9.30 8.75
CA ASP A 39 12.11 -9.67 8.56
C ASP A 39 11.55 -9.00 7.31
N LYS A 40 10.52 -9.58 6.68
CA LYS A 40 9.96 -9.07 5.43
C LYS A 40 8.82 -8.07 5.68
N THR A 41 7.74 -8.49 6.33
CA THR A 41 6.51 -7.68 6.48
C THR A 41 6.70 -6.63 7.58
N GLY A 42 6.38 -5.36 7.30
CA GLY A 42 6.55 -4.28 8.28
C GLY A 42 8.01 -3.85 8.50
N THR A 43 8.98 -4.48 7.81
CA THR A 43 10.41 -4.12 7.83
C THR A 43 10.94 -3.80 6.44
N LEU A 44 10.95 -4.78 5.52
CA LEU A 44 11.39 -4.57 4.14
C LEU A 44 10.26 -4.12 3.22
N THR A 45 9.04 -4.62 3.46
CA THR A 45 7.83 -4.21 2.74
C THR A 45 6.85 -3.57 3.70
N ALA A 46 6.05 -2.63 3.21
CA ALA A 46 4.86 -2.19 3.93
C ALA A 46 3.90 -3.36 4.17
N GLU A 47 2.99 -3.19 5.12
CA GLU A 47 1.90 -4.15 5.38
C GLU A 47 0.74 -3.97 4.40
N ASP A 48 0.62 -2.76 3.84
CA ASP A 48 -0.46 -2.39 2.93
C ASP A 48 -0.23 -2.98 1.53
N LEU A 49 -1.32 -3.45 0.93
CA LEU A 49 -1.34 -3.87 -0.47
C LEU A 49 -1.69 -2.67 -1.33
N VAL A 50 -0.91 -2.45 -2.39
CA VAL A 50 -1.13 -1.37 -3.35
C VAL A 50 -1.51 -1.94 -4.71
N PHE A 51 -2.37 -1.24 -5.43
CA PHE A 51 -2.71 -1.60 -6.80
C PHE A 51 -1.56 -1.19 -7.74
N GLU A 52 -0.91 -2.16 -8.37
CA GLU A 52 0.23 -1.91 -9.27
C GLU A 52 -0.19 -1.69 -10.73
N GLY A 53 -1.16 -2.46 -11.24
CA GLY A 53 -1.60 -2.36 -12.63
C GLY A 53 -2.46 -3.53 -13.10
N LEU A 54 -2.92 -3.41 -14.34
CA LEU A 54 -3.67 -4.42 -15.08
C LEU A 54 -2.73 -5.24 -15.95
N ALA A 55 -3.02 -6.52 -16.12
CA ALA A 55 -2.28 -7.43 -17.00
C ALA A 55 -3.26 -8.21 -17.89
N GLY A 56 -2.75 -8.81 -18.98
CA GLY A 56 -3.57 -9.64 -19.86
C GLY A 56 -4.60 -8.86 -20.68
N LEU A 57 -4.32 -7.61 -21.01
CA LEU A 57 -5.13 -6.77 -21.89
C LEU A 57 -4.85 -7.13 -23.36
N GLY A 58 -5.23 -8.33 -23.78
CA GLY A 58 -5.00 -8.84 -25.14
C GLY A 58 -5.43 -10.30 -25.28
N ASP A 59 -5.54 -10.77 -26.53
CA ASP A 59 -5.93 -12.15 -26.84
C ASP A 59 -4.76 -13.15 -26.71
N ASP A 60 -3.52 -12.66 -26.75
CA ASP A 60 -2.31 -13.45 -26.58
C ASP A 60 -1.91 -13.50 -25.10
N PHE A 61 -2.15 -14.65 -24.46
CA PHE A 61 -1.69 -14.94 -23.09
C PHE A 61 -0.27 -15.51 -23.09
N SER A 62 0.60 -14.95 -23.94
CA SER A 62 2.02 -15.29 -23.90
C SER A 62 2.60 -14.86 -22.54
N ASN A 63 3.55 -15.65 -22.00
CA ASN A 63 4.06 -15.44 -20.63
C ASN A 63 4.76 -14.07 -20.45
N GLU A 64 5.21 -13.46 -21.56
CA GLU A 64 5.84 -12.14 -21.58
C GLU A 64 4.81 -11.01 -21.42
N GLU A 65 3.65 -11.09 -22.09
CA GLU A 65 2.57 -10.09 -21.98
C GLU A 65 1.80 -10.19 -20.67
N ALA A 66 1.70 -11.39 -20.09
CA ALA A 66 1.10 -11.59 -18.75
C ALA A 66 1.90 -10.88 -17.64
N SER A 67 3.19 -10.61 -17.85
CA SER A 67 4.05 -9.90 -16.91
C SER A 67 4.08 -8.37 -17.10
N LYS A 68 3.51 -7.86 -18.21
CA LYS A 68 3.43 -6.43 -18.49
C LYS A 68 2.27 -5.83 -17.70
N LEU A 69 2.59 -4.96 -16.74
CA LEU A 69 1.58 -4.18 -16.01
C LEU A 69 1.29 -2.87 -16.75
N VAL A 70 0.00 -2.59 -16.93
CA VAL A 70 -0.52 -1.38 -17.56
C VAL A 70 -1.30 -0.59 -16.51
N LYS A 71 -1.05 0.71 -16.43
CA LYS A 71 -1.79 1.60 -15.51
C LYS A 71 -3.23 1.80 -15.99
N CYS A 72 -4.17 1.96 -15.06
CA CYS A 72 -5.58 2.20 -15.38
C CYS A 72 -5.82 3.40 -16.30
N SER A 73 -4.94 4.41 -16.26
CA SER A 73 -5.01 5.61 -17.10
C SER A 73 -4.45 5.45 -18.52
N SER A 74 -3.97 4.26 -18.88
CA SER A 74 -3.44 3.98 -20.21
C SER A 74 -4.56 3.80 -21.23
N ASP A 75 -4.36 4.34 -22.44
CA ASP A 75 -5.27 4.15 -23.59
C ASP A 75 -5.36 2.68 -24.04
N GLU A 76 -4.42 1.83 -23.61
CA GLU A 76 -4.45 0.38 -23.83
C GLU A 76 -5.56 -0.32 -23.01
N VAL A 77 -6.11 0.34 -21.98
CA VAL A 77 -7.13 -0.24 -21.10
C VAL A 77 -8.52 -0.02 -21.68
N PRO A 78 -9.29 -1.09 -21.95
CA PRO A 78 -10.68 -0.96 -22.35
C PRO A 78 -11.51 -0.27 -21.26
N GLU A 79 -12.37 0.67 -21.66
CA GLU A 79 -13.28 1.36 -20.73
C GLU A 79 -14.17 0.37 -19.96
N THR A 80 -14.55 -0.74 -20.61
CA THR A 80 -15.31 -1.83 -19.98
C THR A 80 -14.57 -2.46 -18.80
N THR A 81 -13.25 -2.58 -18.85
CA THR A 81 -12.45 -3.10 -17.73
C THR A 81 -12.52 -2.13 -16.55
N LEU A 82 -12.39 -0.83 -16.79
CA LEU A 82 -12.53 0.19 -15.76
C LEU A 82 -13.95 0.22 -15.17
N ASP A 83 -14.98 0.11 -16.00
CA ASP A 83 -16.38 0.03 -15.58
C ASP A 83 -16.61 -1.19 -14.68
N VAL A 84 -16.06 -2.35 -15.02
CA VAL A 84 -16.17 -3.58 -14.21
C VAL A 84 -15.46 -3.38 -12.87
N MET A 85 -14.23 -2.89 -12.86
CA MET A 85 -13.49 -2.62 -11.61
C MET A 85 -14.24 -1.64 -10.69
N GLY A 86 -14.89 -0.64 -11.27
CA GLY A 86 -15.71 0.30 -10.52
C GLY A 86 -17.00 -0.32 -9.99
N SER A 87 -17.64 -1.21 -10.76
CA SER A 87 -18.99 -1.71 -10.46
C SER A 87 -19.04 -3.01 -9.66
N THR A 88 -17.98 -3.82 -9.66
CA THR A 88 -17.96 -5.13 -8.99
C THR A 88 -17.12 -5.10 -7.72
N HIS A 89 -17.69 -4.59 -6.63
CA HIS A 89 -17.06 -4.59 -5.30
C HIS A 89 -18.08 -4.68 -4.17
N ALA A 90 -17.65 -5.06 -2.97
CA ALA A 90 -18.50 -5.10 -1.77
C ALA A 90 -18.40 -3.85 -0.87
N LEU A 91 -17.68 -2.81 -1.32
CA LEU A 91 -17.49 -1.57 -0.55
C LEU A 91 -18.80 -0.84 -0.26
N VAL A 92 -18.92 -0.32 0.96
CA VAL A 92 -20.08 0.45 1.42
C VAL A 92 -19.62 1.79 1.99
N ARG A 93 -20.36 2.86 1.69
CA ARG A 93 -20.17 4.16 2.34
C ARG A 93 -21.11 4.33 3.52
N LEU A 94 -20.55 4.60 4.69
CA LEU A 94 -21.28 4.87 5.92
C LEU A 94 -21.77 6.31 5.99
N ASP A 95 -22.70 6.58 6.89
CA ASP A 95 -23.32 7.90 7.06
C ASP A 95 -22.35 8.98 7.55
N ASN A 96 -21.29 8.59 8.25
CA ASN A 96 -20.21 9.48 8.66
C ASN A 96 -19.26 9.85 7.48
N GLY A 97 -19.46 9.25 6.31
CA GLY A 97 -18.71 9.49 5.09
C GLY A 97 -17.60 8.47 4.81
N ASP A 98 -17.31 7.58 5.74
CA ASP A 98 -16.26 6.57 5.60
C ASP A 98 -16.64 5.46 4.63
N VAL A 99 -15.66 4.99 3.87
CA VAL A 99 -15.81 3.79 3.02
C VAL A 99 -15.26 2.59 3.77
N VAL A 100 -16.07 1.55 3.92
CA VAL A 100 -15.75 0.29 4.60
C VAL A 100 -15.85 -0.89 3.66
N GLY A 101 -15.01 -1.91 3.91
CA GLY A 101 -14.88 -3.09 3.07
C GLY A 101 -13.41 -3.53 2.97
N ASP A 102 -13.12 -4.45 2.05
CA ASP A 102 -11.79 -5.02 1.88
C ASP A 102 -10.76 -3.94 1.48
N PRO A 103 -9.59 -3.83 2.15
CA PRO A 103 -8.54 -2.91 1.75
C PRO A 103 -8.10 -3.04 0.28
N MET A 104 -8.09 -4.25 -0.28
CA MET A 104 -7.70 -4.48 -1.67
C MET A 104 -8.73 -3.91 -2.64
N GLU A 105 -10.02 -4.04 -2.34
CA GLU A 105 -11.08 -3.44 -3.13
C GLU A 105 -11.01 -1.90 -3.07
N LYS A 106 -10.66 -1.33 -1.90
CA LYS A 106 -10.49 0.13 -1.76
C LYS A 106 -9.38 0.66 -2.66
N GLU A 107 -8.22 0.00 -2.67
CA GLU A 107 -7.11 0.43 -3.53
C GLU A 107 -7.44 0.20 -5.01
N THR A 108 -8.17 -0.87 -5.35
CA THR A 108 -8.63 -1.12 -6.73
C THR A 108 -9.61 -0.04 -7.21
N LEU A 109 -10.62 0.30 -6.39
CA LEU A 109 -11.62 1.32 -6.72
C LEU A 109 -10.97 2.70 -6.88
N LYS A 110 -10.02 3.02 -6.00
CA LYS A 110 -9.23 4.25 -6.06
C LYS A 110 -8.35 4.29 -7.31
N ALA A 111 -7.73 3.18 -7.68
CA ALA A 111 -6.88 3.10 -8.88
C ALA A 111 -7.67 3.17 -10.20
N SER A 112 -8.92 2.71 -10.22
CA SER A 112 -9.80 2.80 -11.38
C SER A 112 -10.46 4.18 -11.53
N GLU A 113 -10.16 5.14 -10.64
CA GLU A 113 -10.74 6.49 -10.61
C GLU A 113 -12.27 6.51 -10.44
N TRP A 114 -12.82 5.46 -9.84
CA TRP A 114 -14.21 5.40 -9.42
C TRP A 114 -14.35 5.82 -7.95
N MET A 115 -15.55 6.29 -7.59
CA MET A 115 -15.86 6.64 -6.21
C MET A 115 -17.32 6.34 -5.85
N LEU A 116 -17.53 5.89 -4.62
CA LEU A 116 -18.86 5.85 -4.02
C LEU A 116 -19.41 7.27 -3.86
N SER A 117 -20.64 7.50 -4.33
CA SER A 117 -21.27 8.81 -4.36
C SER A 117 -21.36 9.42 -2.96
N LYS A 118 -21.09 10.72 -2.89
CA LYS A 118 -21.18 11.47 -1.63
C LYS A 118 -22.62 11.74 -1.20
N HIS A 119 -23.53 11.75 -2.16
CA HIS A 119 -24.91 12.26 -1.99
C HIS A 119 -25.96 11.16 -2.04
N SER A 120 -25.66 10.02 -2.67
CA SER A 120 -26.62 8.95 -2.88
C SER A 120 -26.04 7.61 -2.45
N LYS A 121 -26.72 6.92 -1.53
CA LYS A 121 -26.35 5.55 -1.14
C LYS A 121 -26.55 4.60 -2.33
N GLY A 122 -25.65 3.62 -2.47
CA GLY A 122 -25.71 2.63 -3.56
C GLY A 122 -25.34 3.19 -4.93
N VAL A 123 -24.89 4.44 -5.04
CA VAL A 123 -24.46 5.04 -6.31
C VAL A 123 -22.94 5.11 -6.37
N ILE A 124 -22.36 4.73 -7.51
CA ILE A 124 -20.94 4.95 -7.83
C ILE A 124 -20.82 5.89 -9.03
N GLU A 125 -19.74 6.67 -9.05
CA GLU A 125 -19.49 7.71 -10.04
C GLU A 125 -18.03 7.61 -10.51
N GLY A 126 -17.81 7.70 -11.82
CA GLY A 126 -16.49 7.57 -12.44
C GLY A 126 -16.61 7.64 -13.96
N HIS A 127 -15.57 8.11 -14.66
CA HIS A 127 -15.52 8.16 -16.13
C HIS A 127 -16.78 8.73 -16.81
N HIS A 128 -17.32 9.83 -16.27
CA HIS A 128 -18.57 10.47 -16.74
C HIS A 128 -19.83 9.58 -16.68
N LYS A 129 -19.77 8.43 -16.01
CA LYS A 129 -20.85 7.48 -15.80
C LYS A 129 -21.30 7.47 -14.34
N ARG A 130 -22.51 6.96 -14.11
CA ARG A 130 -23.02 6.63 -12.79
C ARG A 130 -23.74 5.30 -12.83
N PHE A 131 -23.44 4.43 -11.87
CA PHE A 131 -24.14 3.16 -11.68
C PHE A 131 -24.84 3.16 -10.33
N MET A 132 -25.98 2.47 -10.25
CA MET A 132 -26.79 2.34 -9.04
C MET A 132 -26.99 0.86 -8.75
N PHE A 133 -26.72 0.46 -7.49
CA PHE A 133 -26.87 -0.89 -6.97
C PHE A 133 -27.97 -0.95 -5.90
#